data_AF-A0A532EKE0-F1
#
_entry.id   AF-A0A532EKE0-F1
#
_cell.length_a   1.000
_cell.length_b   1.000
_cell.length_c   1.000
_cell.angle_alpha   90.00
_cell.angle_beta   90.00
_cell.angle_gamma   90.00
#
_symmetry.space_group_name_H-M   'P 1'
#
loop_
_entity.id
_entity.type
_entity.pdbx_description
1 polymer ?
#
loop_
_entity_poly.entity_id
_entity_poly.type
_entity_poly.pdbx_seq_one_letter_code
_entity_poly.pdbx_strand_id
1 'polypeptide(L)'
;MSTIEKLKCQARAFVIGVFPVLMLLTGCDTINVINGSGQPVGLMVDGQDSGSQINDRNVISAASAIGVGGLSASPQTNEVAGFTNDRPPTYLSTPWTGSIDAFNLNFRPAIGIPVTVWIVKGPFAAQRQHAIEACIRTSAIWHNERMGVIFTPFNIIDATGDPEAPSHFAFPNGDLGDVVWKPLRDDIGFVAGQLNIYWVDTVNGGTGSGWSNFGAQIAMGKNSGDELLSHEIGHALSLTHVNADSNFNTENIMHSASSTRQFATEGQLFRAHLTPASILNVLYNARPGELTRDCSYSNIATFPCPAIQKRLWADDGFPAN
;
A
#
# COMPACT_ATOMS: atom_id res chain seq x y z
N MET A 1 4.89 -16.29 -23.43
CA MET A 1 4.92 -17.64 -22.84
C MET A 1 3.90 -18.51 -23.56
N SER A 2 4.35 -19.55 -24.28
CA SER A 2 3.48 -20.51 -24.95
C SER A 2 2.63 -21.24 -23.91
N THR A 3 1.37 -21.56 -24.21
CA THR A 3 0.46 -22.37 -23.37
C THR A 3 1.13 -23.67 -22.87
N ILE A 4 2.13 -24.16 -23.60
CA ILE A 4 2.91 -25.37 -23.29
C ILE A 4 3.81 -25.19 -22.04
N GLU A 5 4.37 -24.00 -21.78
CA GLU A 5 5.24 -23.80 -20.60
C GLU A 5 4.44 -23.66 -19.30
N LYS A 6 3.24 -23.04 -19.36
CA LYS A 6 2.30 -23.03 -18.23
C LYS A 6 1.88 -24.44 -17.83
N LEU A 7 1.68 -25.33 -18.82
CA LEU A 7 1.33 -26.74 -18.59
C LEU A 7 2.47 -27.55 -17.93
N LYS A 8 3.74 -27.22 -18.21
CA LYS A 8 4.89 -27.90 -17.59
C LYS A 8 5.00 -27.65 -16.08
N CYS A 9 4.57 -26.48 -15.62
CA CYS A 9 4.68 -26.09 -14.21
C CYS A 9 3.49 -26.56 -13.35
N GLN A 10 2.32 -26.81 -13.95
CA GLN A 10 1.08 -27.20 -13.24
C GLN A 10 0.79 -28.72 -13.26
N ALA A 11 1.58 -29.54 -13.96
CA ALA A 11 1.33 -30.97 -14.09
C ALA A 11 1.78 -31.78 -12.84
N ARG A 12 1.03 -31.67 -11.74
CA ARG A 12 1.05 -32.63 -10.62
C ARG A 12 -0.34 -33.26 -10.43
N ALA A 13 -0.90 -33.91 -11.44
CA ALA A 13 -1.96 -34.93 -11.27
C ALA A 13 -2.41 -35.54 -12.60
N PHE A 14 -2.55 -36.87 -12.62
CA PHE A 14 -3.26 -37.70 -13.59
C PHE A 14 -2.69 -37.83 -15.02
N VAL A 15 -1.79 -38.80 -15.20
CA VAL A 15 -1.71 -39.56 -16.47
C VAL A 15 -1.64 -41.06 -16.13
N ILE A 16 -2.77 -41.76 -16.32
CA ILE A 16 -2.83 -43.21 -16.47
C ILE A 16 -2.93 -43.46 -17.98
N GLY A 17 -1.81 -43.80 -18.62
CA GLY A 17 -1.76 -44.06 -20.06
C GLY A 17 -0.33 -44.35 -20.52
N VAL A 18 -0.09 -45.60 -20.92
CA VAL A 18 1.22 -46.19 -21.22
C VAL A 18 1.80 -45.64 -22.53
N PHE A 19 2.72 -44.67 -22.43
CA PHE A 19 3.79 -44.39 -23.39
C PHE A 19 4.96 -43.75 -22.62
N PRO A 20 6.21 -44.24 -22.74
CA PRO A 20 7.36 -43.64 -22.08
C PRO A 20 7.82 -42.43 -22.90
N VAL A 21 7.04 -41.35 -22.88
CA VAL A 21 7.60 -40.03 -23.18
C VAL A 21 8.46 -39.69 -21.98
N LEU A 22 9.78 -39.69 -22.17
CA LEU A 22 10.75 -39.16 -21.22
C LEU A 22 10.53 -37.63 -21.14
N MET A 23 9.43 -37.21 -20.53
CA MET A 23 9.24 -35.81 -20.14
C MET A 23 10.29 -35.57 -19.06
N LEU A 24 11.37 -34.89 -19.45
CA LEU A 24 12.22 -34.19 -18.50
C LEU A 24 11.28 -33.22 -17.77
N LEU A 25 10.80 -33.63 -16.60
CA LEU A 25 10.12 -32.75 -15.66
C LEU A 25 11.18 -31.76 -15.19
N THR A 26 11.37 -30.70 -15.95
CA THR A 26 12.08 -29.52 -15.49
C THR A 26 11.23 -28.96 -14.36
N GLY A 27 11.65 -29.17 -13.11
CA GLY A 27 10.99 -28.55 -11.98
C GLY A 27 11.03 -27.03 -12.12
N CYS A 28 10.07 -26.37 -11.50
CA CYS A 28 10.02 -24.91 -11.45
C CYS A 28 10.55 -24.42 -10.11
N ASP A 29 11.17 -23.26 -10.14
CA ASP A 29 11.44 -22.50 -8.92
C ASP A 29 10.14 -22.18 -8.22
N THR A 30 10.22 -22.21 -6.89
CA THR A 30 9.04 -22.15 -6.05
C THR A 30 9.22 -21.12 -4.94
N ILE A 31 8.17 -20.33 -4.73
CA ILE A 31 8.04 -19.49 -3.55
C ILE A 31 7.07 -20.14 -2.58
N ASN A 32 7.57 -20.52 -1.40
CA ASN A 32 6.76 -21.03 -0.32
C ASN A 32 6.21 -19.86 0.50
N VAL A 33 4.89 -19.72 0.52
CA VAL A 33 4.18 -18.70 1.29
C VAL A 33 4.11 -19.15 2.75
N ILE A 34 4.69 -18.34 3.64
CA ILE A 34 4.63 -18.55 5.09
C ILE A 34 3.84 -17.41 5.72
N ASN A 35 2.91 -17.75 6.63
CA ASN A 35 2.03 -16.80 7.32
C ASN A 35 1.17 -15.93 6.38
N GLY A 36 0.80 -16.46 5.22
CA GLY A 36 -0.20 -15.83 4.35
C GLY A 36 -1.55 -15.66 5.06
N SER A 37 -2.45 -14.91 4.43
CA SER A 37 -3.80 -14.66 4.97
C SER A 37 -4.79 -15.82 4.77
N GLY A 38 -4.39 -16.85 4.02
CA GLY A 38 -5.30 -17.89 3.51
C GLY A 38 -6.05 -17.48 2.24
N GLN A 39 -5.93 -16.22 1.81
CA GLN A 39 -6.39 -15.72 0.52
C GLN A 39 -5.29 -15.87 -0.55
N PRO A 40 -5.63 -15.73 -1.86
CA PRO A 40 -4.63 -15.71 -2.92
C PRO A 40 -3.49 -14.71 -2.64
N VAL A 41 -2.27 -15.14 -2.91
CA VAL A 41 -1.06 -14.32 -2.86
C VAL A 41 -0.70 -13.90 -4.28
N GLY A 42 -0.42 -12.61 -4.43
CA GLY A 42 0.14 -12.04 -5.64
C GLY A 42 1.64 -11.84 -5.46
N LEU A 43 2.41 -12.23 -6.47
CA LEU A 43 3.86 -12.08 -6.53
C LEU A 43 4.21 -11.17 -7.71
N MET A 44 5.14 -10.26 -7.48
CA MET A 44 5.95 -9.61 -8.52
C MET A 44 7.34 -10.24 -8.46
N VAL A 45 7.77 -10.82 -9.57
CA VAL A 45 9.00 -11.62 -9.62
C VAL A 45 9.99 -10.99 -10.60
N ASP A 46 11.20 -10.78 -10.11
CA ASP A 46 12.35 -10.29 -10.86
C ASP A 46 13.40 -11.37 -11.00
N GLY A 47 14.06 -11.42 -12.16
CA GLY A 47 15.11 -12.39 -12.45
C GLY A 47 15.39 -12.47 -13.94
N GLN A 48 15.87 -13.62 -14.39
CA GLN A 48 16.08 -13.89 -15.82
C GLN A 48 15.39 -15.20 -16.20
N ASP A 49 14.73 -15.25 -17.35
CA ASP A 49 14.12 -16.47 -17.89
C ASP A 49 14.56 -16.62 -19.34
N SER A 50 15.18 -17.75 -19.64
CA SER A 50 15.66 -18.08 -20.98
C SER A 50 16.55 -16.99 -21.60
N GLY A 51 17.38 -16.36 -20.76
CA GLY A 51 18.29 -15.28 -21.16
C GLY A 51 17.66 -13.88 -21.16
N SER A 52 16.34 -13.74 -21.00
CA SER A 52 15.64 -12.45 -20.98
C SER A 52 15.40 -11.96 -19.56
N GLN A 53 15.65 -10.69 -19.29
CA GLN A 53 15.34 -10.08 -17.99
C GLN A 53 13.84 -10.03 -17.76
N ILE A 54 13.45 -10.28 -16.52
CA ILE A 54 12.09 -10.15 -16.03
C ILE A 54 12.07 -9.03 -15.00
N ASN A 55 11.15 -8.09 -15.19
CA ASN A 55 10.80 -7.05 -14.23
C ASN A 55 9.32 -7.21 -13.87
N ASP A 56 9.02 -7.43 -12.61
CA ASP A 56 7.68 -7.54 -12.05
C ASP A 56 6.76 -8.53 -12.79
N ARG A 57 7.22 -9.77 -13.04
CA ARG A 57 6.33 -10.82 -13.56
C ARG A 57 5.26 -11.15 -12.54
N ASN A 58 4.00 -11.07 -12.96
CA ASN A 58 2.86 -11.30 -12.10
C ASN A 58 2.56 -12.80 -11.97
N VAL A 59 2.42 -13.28 -10.73
CA VAL A 59 1.86 -14.60 -10.43
C VAL A 59 0.83 -14.44 -9.31
N ILE A 60 -0.39 -14.93 -9.51
CA ILE A 60 -1.40 -15.00 -8.45
C ILE A 60 -1.75 -16.46 -8.21
N SER A 61 -1.73 -16.89 -6.95
CA SER A 61 -2.05 -18.26 -6.59
C SER A 61 -2.60 -18.35 -5.16
N ALA A 62 -3.52 -19.28 -4.94
CA ALA A 62 -3.98 -19.68 -3.60
C ALA A 62 -3.12 -20.81 -3.00
N ALA A 63 -2.14 -21.33 -3.74
CA ALA A 63 -1.27 -22.40 -3.25
C ALA A 63 -0.25 -21.87 -2.23
N SER A 64 0.12 -22.70 -1.26
CA SER A 64 1.20 -22.40 -0.31
C SER A 64 2.59 -22.51 -0.94
N ALA A 65 2.72 -23.18 -2.09
CA ALA A 65 3.92 -23.30 -2.89
C ALA A 65 3.60 -22.81 -4.30
N ILE A 66 4.14 -21.66 -4.68
CA ILE A 66 3.82 -20.96 -5.93
C ILE A 66 4.99 -21.13 -6.90
N GLY A 67 4.75 -21.83 -8.01
CA GLY A 67 5.74 -21.95 -9.08
C GLY A 67 5.90 -20.64 -9.84
N VAL A 68 7.14 -20.17 -10.02
CA VAL A 68 7.45 -18.88 -10.69
C VAL A 68 8.19 -19.03 -12.03
N GLY A 69 8.46 -20.27 -12.44
CA GLY A 69 9.19 -20.61 -13.67
C GLY A 69 10.58 -21.19 -13.37
N GLY A 70 11.39 -21.41 -14.40
CA GLY A 70 12.82 -21.69 -14.25
C GLY A 70 13.60 -20.40 -14.45
N LEU A 71 13.89 -19.72 -13.35
CA LEU A 71 14.58 -18.45 -13.30
C LEU A 71 16.07 -18.67 -13.11
N SER A 72 16.86 -17.72 -13.58
CA SER A 72 18.30 -17.62 -13.28
C SER A 72 18.63 -16.21 -12.82
N ALA A 73 19.82 -16.03 -12.24
CA ALA A 73 20.27 -14.73 -11.78
C ALA A 73 20.33 -13.72 -12.95
N SER A 74 19.59 -12.62 -12.80
CA SER A 74 19.67 -11.41 -13.61
C SER A 74 20.74 -10.47 -13.06
N PRO A 75 21.47 -9.75 -13.93
CA PRO A 75 22.44 -8.75 -13.48
C PRO A 75 21.80 -7.46 -12.92
N GLN A 76 20.48 -7.25 -13.10
CA GLN A 76 19.77 -6.09 -12.57
C GLN A 76 19.27 -6.37 -11.16
N THR A 77 18.32 -7.30 -11.05
CA THR A 77 17.55 -7.55 -9.82
C THR A 77 17.14 -9.01 -9.76
N ASN A 78 17.09 -9.54 -8.55
CA ASN A 78 16.65 -10.90 -8.27
C ASN A 78 15.88 -10.87 -6.96
N GLU A 79 14.58 -10.66 -7.10
CA GLU A 79 13.72 -10.41 -5.96
C GLU A 79 12.29 -10.88 -6.21
N VAL A 80 11.57 -11.05 -5.11
CA VAL A 80 10.14 -11.27 -5.10
C VAL A 80 9.50 -10.30 -4.12
N ALA A 81 8.50 -9.56 -4.60
CA ALA A 81 7.57 -8.82 -3.75
C ALA A 81 6.24 -9.57 -3.67
N GLY A 82 5.77 -9.83 -2.45
CA GLY A 82 4.51 -10.53 -2.18
C GLY A 82 3.45 -9.64 -1.58
N PHE A 83 2.21 -9.86 -2.00
CA PHE A 83 1.03 -9.14 -1.57
C PHE A 83 -0.08 -10.12 -1.19
N THR A 84 -0.74 -9.89 -0.07
CA THR A 84 -1.91 -10.66 0.37
C THR A 84 -2.71 -9.86 1.39
N ASN A 85 -4.00 -10.14 1.54
CA ASN A 85 -4.88 -9.41 2.47
C ASN A 85 -4.32 -9.42 3.89
N ASP A 86 -4.54 -8.33 4.65
CA ASP A 86 -4.21 -8.22 6.08
C ASP A 86 -2.75 -8.47 6.47
N ARG A 87 -1.84 -8.50 5.50
CA ARG A 87 -0.39 -8.64 5.70
C ARG A 87 0.32 -7.53 4.93
N PRO A 88 1.30 -6.83 5.52
CA PRO A 88 2.04 -5.82 4.78
C PRO A 88 2.77 -6.51 3.61
N PRO A 89 2.96 -5.81 2.47
CA PRO A 89 3.80 -6.29 1.38
C PRO A 89 5.12 -6.81 1.91
N THR A 90 5.59 -7.94 1.40
CA THR A 90 6.84 -8.54 1.88
C THR A 90 7.83 -8.65 0.73
N TYR A 91 9.11 -8.51 1.06
CA TYR A 91 10.19 -8.47 0.10
C TYR A 91 11.17 -9.59 0.40
N LEU A 92 11.65 -10.26 -0.65
CA LEU A 92 12.61 -11.34 -0.56
C LEU A 92 13.66 -11.21 -1.65
N SER A 93 14.94 -11.15 -1.26
CA SER A 93 16.03 -11.35 -2.22
C SER A 93 16.13 -12.84 -2.56
N THR A 94 16.15 -13.14 -3.85
CA THR A 94 16.11 -14.52 -4.38
C THR A 94 17.32 -14.74 -5.27
N PRO A 95 18.46 -15.23 -4.76
CA PRO A 95 19.63 -15.47 -5.59
C PRO A 95 19.40 -16.67 -6.52
N TRP A 96 18.61 -16.47 -7.59
CA TRP A 96 18.23 -17.49 -8.56
C TRP A 96 19.47 -18.18 -9.13
N THR A 97 19.41 -19.50 -9.27
CA THR A 97 20.48 -20.35 -9.79
C THR A 97 20.06 -20.96 -11.13
N GLY A 98 20.94 -21.73 -11.77
CA GLY A 98 20.53 -22.54 -12.93
C GLY A 98 19.80 -23.83 -12.55
N SER A 99 19.52 -24.04 -11.26
CA SER A 99 18.87 -25.23 -10.71
C SER A 99 17.48 -24.88 -10.19
N ILE A 100 16.74 -25.88 -9.70
CA ILE A 100 15.42 -25.65 -9.11
C ILE A 100 15.59 -25.04 -7.73
N ASP A 101 15.18 -23.80 -7.57
CA ASP A 101 15.26 -23.06 -6.33
C ASP A 101 13.94 -23.09 -5.55
N ALA A 102 14.03 -23.01 -4.23
CA ALA A 102 12.89 -22.83 -3.38
C ALA A 102 13.22 -21.83 -2.27
N PHE A 103 12.41 -20.77 -2.16
CA PHE A 103 12.58 -19.74 -1.14
C PHE A 103 11.31 -19.54 -0.31
N ASN A 104 11.48 -19.12 0.94
CA ASN A 104 10.36 -18.86 1.84
C ASN A 104 10.05 -17.37 1.87
N LEU A 105 8.83 -17.01 1.46
CA LEU A 105 8.31 -15.66 1.54
C LEU A 105 7.47 -15.53 2.81
N ASN A 106 8.06 -14.90 3.83
CA ASN A 106 7.45 -14.78 5.15
C ASN A 106 6.64 -13.48 5.25
N PHE A 107 5.33 -13.60 5.36
CA PHE A 107 4.46 -12.47 5.70
C PHE A 107 4.47 -12.22 7.21
N ARG A 108 4.31 -10.95 7.59
CA ARG A 108 4.20 -10.52 8.99
C ARG A 108 2.75 -10.19 9.36
N PRO A 109 2.39 -10.12 10.64
CA PRO A 109 1.14 -9.50 11.06
C PRO A 109 0.95 -8.10 10.49
N ALA A 110 -0.31 -7.67 10.37
CA ALA A 110 -0.66 -6.31 9.97
C ALA A 110 0.04 -5.27 10.84
N ILE A 111 0.44 -4.15 10.24
CA ILE A 111 1.06 -3.03 10.96
C ILE A 111 -0.05 -2.19 11.60
N GLY A 112 0.01 -2.04 12.92
CA GLY A 112 -0.87 -1.14 13.66
C GLY A 112 -0.43 0.31 13.52
N ILE A 113 -1.32 1.17 13.01
CA ILE A 113 -1.16 2.61 12.97
C ILE A 113 -1.95 3.18 14.15
N PRO A 114 -1.29 3.63 15.24
CA PRO A 114 -1.96 4.34 16.30
C PRO A 114 -2.47 5.69 15.80
N VAL A 115 -3.72 6.01 16.11
CA VAL A 115 -4.39 7.23 15.66
C VAL A 115 -5.06 7.94 16.82
N THR A 116 -4.90 9.26 16.86
CA THR A 116 -5.72 10.16 17.65
C THR A 116 -6.39 11.17 16.74
N VAL A 117 -7.73 11.21 16.78
CA VAL A 117 -8.55 12.19 16.09
C VAL A 117 -8.93 13.30 17.05
N TRP A 118 -8.68 14.55 16.67
CA TRP A 118 -9.04 15.74 17.41
C TRP A 118 -10.22 16.41 16.70
N ILE A 119 -11.39 16.44 17.33
CA ILE A 119 -12.55 17.15 16.78
C ILE A 119 -12.49 18.60 17.26
N VAL A 120 -11.98 19.49 16.40
CA VAL A 120 -11.77 20.91 16.73
C VAL A 120 -13.03 21.71 16.50
N LYS A 121 -13.78 21.42 15.43
CA LYS A 121 -15.04 22.10 15.10
C LYS A 121 -16.24 21.19 15.34
N GLY A 122 -17.19 21.65 16.15
CA GLY A 122 -18.41 20.90 16.47
C GLY A 122 -19.57 21.05 15.46
N PRO A 123 -20.71 20.36 15.71
CA PRO A 123 -21.00 19.61 16.95
C PRO A 123 -20.17 18.32 17.07
N PHE A 124 -19.61 18.05 18.26
CA PHE A 124 -18.72 16.92 18.51
C PHE A 124 -19.31 15.58 18.08
N ALA A 125 -20.56 15.30 18.47
CA ALA A 125 -21.19 14.00 18.18
C ALA A 125 -21.28 13.69 16.68
N ALA A 126 -21.60 14.69 15.84
CA ALA A 126 -21.70 14.53 14.39
C ALA A 126 -20.32 14.32 13.76
N GLN A 127 -19.34 15.12 14.16
CA GLN A 127 -17.98 15.03 13.60
C GLN A 127 -17.22 13.80 14.10
N ARG A 128 -17.49 13.34 15.31
CA ARG A 128 -17.03 12.04 15.82
C ARG A 128 -17.54 10.89 14.95
N GLN A 129 -18.85 10.89 14.62
CA GLN A 129 -19.43 9.85 13.77
C GLN A 129 -18.81 9.87 12.37
N HIS A 130 -18.65 11.07 11.79
CA HIS A 130 -18.03 11.25 10.49
C HIS A 130 -16.57 10.75 10.46
N ALA A 131 -15.77 11.07 11.47
CA ALA A 131 -14.40 10.57 11.57
C ALA A 131 -14.33 9.02 11.67
N ILE A 132 -15.30 8.40 12.35
CA ILE A 132 -15.42 6.93 12.43
C ILE A 132 -15.73 6.36 11.04
N GLU A 133 -16.68 6.94 10.31
CA GLU A 133 -17.07 6.51 8.96
C GLU A 133 -15.90 6.61 7.98
N ALA A 134 -15.17 7.73 7.99
CA ALA A 134 -13.94 7.91 7.21
C ALA A 134 -12.86 6.85 7.53
N CYS A 135 -12.70 6.48 8.80
CA CYS A 135 -11.75 5.43 9.21
C CYS A 135 -12.20 4.03 8.77
N ILE A 136 -13.50 3.73 8.85
CA ILE A 136 -14.07 2.48 8.34
C ILE A 136 -13.86 2.38 6.83
N ARG A 137 -14.17 3.46 6.08
CA ARG A 137 -13.95 3.52 4.63
C ARG A 137 -12.49 3.33 4.27
N THR A 138 -11.58 4.01 4.97
CA THR A 138 -10.13 3.86 4.77
C THR A 138 -9.67 2.43 5.04
N SER A 139 -10.13 1.82 6.14
CA SER A 139 -9.80 0.43 6.48
C SER A 139 -10.32 -0.56 5.44
N ALA A 140 -11.51 -0.34 4.90
CA ALA A 140 -12.09 -1.16 3.84
C ALA A 140 -11.26 -1.08 2.54
N ILE A 141 -10.85 0.13 2.14
CA ILE A 141 -9.95 0.32 1.00
C ILE A 141 -8.63 -0.43 1.25
N TRP A 142 -7.98 -0.21 2.39
CA TRP A 142 -6.72 -0.88 2.72
C TRP A 142 -6.81 -2.41 2.77
N HIS A 143 -7.92 -2.94 3.27
CA HIS A 143 -8.17 -4.38 3.26
C HIS A 143 -8.29 -4.92 1.84
N ASN A 144 -9.12 -4.30 1.00
CA ASN A 144 -9.35 -4.71 -0.39
C ASN A 144 -8.06 -4.63 -1.22
N GLU A 145 -7.27 -3.58 -1.01
CA GLU A 145 -6.02 -3.34 -1.72
C GLU A 145 -4.84 -4.11 -1.15
N ARG A 146 -5.00 -4.86 -0.04
CA ARG A 146 -3.93 -5.67 0.58
C ARG A 146 -2.78 -4.81 1.14
N MET A 147 -3.13 -3.64 1.66
CA MET A 147 -2.18 -2.69 2.26
C MET A 147 -1.53 -3.27 3.52
N GLY A 148 -2.22 -4.15 4.25
CA GLY A 148 -1.65 -4.82 5.42
C GLY A 148 -1.40 -3.91 6.62
N VAL A 149 -2.19 -2.84 6.74
CA VAL A 149 -2.16 -1.88 7.85
C VAL A 149 -3.55 -1.79 8.47
N ILE A 150 -3.62 -1.51 9.76
CA ILE A 150 -4.87 -1.39 10.52
C ILE A 150 -4.78 -0.21 11.50
N PHE A 151 -5.90 0.42 11.82
CA PHE A 151 -5.94 1.43 12.89
C PHE A 151 -5.95 0.75 14.27
N THR A 152 -4.89 0.95 15.05
CA THR A 152 -4.85 0.47 16.44
C THR A 152 -3.66 1.06 17.23
N PRO A 153 -3.89 1.61 18.43
CA PRO A 153 -5.17 2.08 18.98
C PRO A 153 -5.82 3.20 18.18
N PHE A 154 -7.12 3.42 18.38
CA PHE A 154 -7.89 4.51 17.76
C PHE A 154 -8.64 5.31 18.83
N ASN A 155 -8.27 6.59 18.99
CA ASN A 155 -8.85 7.50 19.97
C ASN A 155 -9.51 8.71 19.27
N ILE A 156 -10.59 9.21 19.85
CA ILE A 156 -11.21 10.48 19.42
C ILE A 156 -11.35 11.38 20.64
N ILE A 157 -10.84 12.60 20.54
CA ILE A 157 -10.85 13.63 21.58
C ILE A 157 -11.78 14.78 21.14
N ASP A 158 -12.63 15.21 22.07
CA ASP A 158 -13.47 16.40 21.90
C ASP A 158 -12.66 17.65 22.25
N ALA A 159 -12.25 18.41 21.23
CA ALA A 159 -11.60 19.71 21.40
C ALA A 159 -12.57 20.87 21.10
N THR A 160 -13.87 20.61 20.94
CA THR A 160 -14.83 21.64 20.51
C THR A 160 -15.12 22.69 21.59
N GLY A 161 -14.82 22.37 22.85
CA GLY A 161 -14.88 23.28 23.99
C GLY A 161 -13.54 23.92 24.36
N ASP A 162 -12.46 23.63 23.61
CA ASP A 162 -11.15 24.23 23.86
C ASP A 162 -11.20 25.74 23.55
N PRO A 163 -10.75 26.63 24.46
CA PRO A 163 -10.70 28.07 24.23
C PRO A 163 -9.91 28.49 22.97
N GLU A 164 -8.91 27.71 22.57
CA GLU A 164 -8.08 28.00 21.40
C GLU A 164 -8.65 27.41 20.09
N ALA A 165 -9.58 26.45 20.16
CA ALA A 165 -10.20 25.85 18.97
C ALA A 165 -10.70 26.86 17.92
N PRO A 166 -11.33 28.00 18.27
CA PRO A 166 -11.77 28.98 17.28
C PRO A 166 -10.65 29.56 16.40
N SER A 167 -9.40 29.65 16.89
CA SER A 167 -8.27 30.13 16.10
C SER A 167 -7.81 29.11 15.03
N HIS A 168 -8.21 27.85 15.20
CA HIS A 168 -7.84 26.71 14.36
C HIS A 168 -8.99 26.17 13.49
N PHE A 169 -10.14 26.84 13.45
CA PHE A 169 -11.26 26.43 12.60
C PHE A 169 -10.90 26.44 11.10
N ALA A 170 -10.06 27.37 10.67
CA ALA A 170 -9.59 27.44 9.30
C ALA A 170 -8.12 26.99 9.24
N PHE A 171 -7.89 25.83 8.61
CA PHE A 171 -6.54 25.37 8.31
C PHE A 171 -6.12 25.91 6.94
N PRO A 172 -5.03 26.69 6.84
CA PRO A 172 -4.61 27.33 5.59
C PRO A 172 -4.03 26.33 4.57
N ASN A 173 -3.88 26.78 3.32
CA ASN A 173 -3.24 26.00 2.26
C ASN A 173 -1.71 25.96 2.43
N GLY A 174 -1.12 24.85 1.99
CA GLY A 174 0.29 24.78 1.61
C GLY A 174 1.17 24.10 2.64
N ASP A 175 2.36 23.74 2.17
CA ASP A 175 3.44 23.25 3.02
C ASP A 175 4.07 24.41 3.78
N LEU A 176 3.30 24.96 4.72
CA LEU A 176 3.72 26.06 5.59
C LEU A 176 4.58 25.54 6.76
N GLY A 177 4.95 24.26 6.73
CA GLY A 177 5.74 23.60 7.76
C GLY A 177 5.22 23.87 9.17
N ASP A 178 6.13 24.02 10.11
CA ASP A 178 5.78 24.22 11.52
C ASP A 178 5.08 25.55 11.82
N VAL A 179 5.03 26.52 10.90
CA VAL A 179 4.33 27.80 11.14
C VAL A 179 2.84 27.57 11.43
N VAL A 180 2.24 26.56 10.80
CA VAL A 180 0.81 26.23 10.97
C VAL A 180 0.64 25.01 11.86
N TRP A 181 1.48 23.99 11.68
CA TRP A 181 1.33 22.75 12.43
C TRP A 181 1.71 22.89 13.90
N LYS A 182 2.68 23.74 14.25
CA LYS A 182 3.10 23.90 15.66
C LYS A 182 1.99 24.53 16.52
N PRO A 183 1.36 25.66 16.15
CA PRO A 183 0.23 26.19 16.91
C PRO A 183 -0.88 25.16 17.11
N LEU A 184 -1.26 24.43 16.05
CA LEU A 184 -2.29 23.40 16.16
C LEU A 184 -1.92 22.28 17.16
N ARG A 185 -0.66 21.85 17.20
CA ARG A 185 -0.18 20.85 18.19
C ARG A 185 -0.17 21.38 19.61
N ASP A 186 0.30 22.62 19.78
CA ASP A 186 0.49 23.22 21.09
C ASP A 186 -0.85 23.63 21.73
N ASP A 187 -1.76 24.17 20.92
CA ASP A 187 -3.02 24.75 21.37
C ASP A 187 -4.14 23.70 21.51
N ILE A 188 -4.23 22.74 20.59
CA ILE A 188 -5.29 21.71 20.58
C ILE A 188 -4.78 20.39 21.18
N GLY A 189 -3.59 19.98 20.78
CA GLY A 189 -2.96 18.77 21.27
C GLY A 189 -2.28 17.94 20.20
N PHE A 190 -1.40 17.05 20.66
CA PHE A 190 -0.62 16.15 19.82
C PHE A 190 -0.18 14.94 20.65
N VAL A 191 -0.38 13.73 20.12
CA VAL A 191 0.14 12.50 20.74
C VAL A 191 1.33 12.01 19.93
N ALA A 192 2.53 12.09 20.55
CA ALA A 192 3.76 11.63 19.92
C ALA A 192 3.69 10.12 19.62
N GLY A 193 4.29 9.72 18.49
CA GLY A 193 4.25 8.33 18.03
C GLY A 193 2.89 7.89 17.46
N GLN A 194 1.97 8.82 17.20
CA GLN A 194 0.66 8.55 16.58
C GLN A 194 0.41 9.44 15.38
N LEU A 195 -0.46 8.99 14.48
CA LEU A 195 -1.07 9.84 13.48
C LEU A 195 -2.13 10.72 14.17
N ASN A 196 -1.97 12.03 14.06
CA ASN A 196 -2.86 13.03 14.64
C ASN A 196 -3.72 13.64 13.53
N ILE A 197 -5.04 13.43 13.60
CA ILE A 197 -5.98 13.89 12.57
C ILE A 197 -6.90 14.95 13.17
N TYR A 198 -6.88 16.16 12.63
CA TYR A 198 -7.63 17.30 13.14
C TYR A 198 -8.84 17.57 12.24
N TRP A 199 -10.05 17.44 12.80
CA TRP A 199 -11.30 17.78 12.11
C TRP A 199 -11.66 19.24 12.40
N VAL A 200 -11.45 20.09 11.39
CA VAL A 200 -11.59 21.56 11.44
C VAL A 200 -12.77 22.03 10.58
N ASP A 201 -13.09 23.32 10.62
CA ASP A 201 -14.20 23.88 9.82
C ASP A 201 -13.88 23.85 8.32
N THR A 202 -12.70 24.37 7.96
CA THR A 202 -12.23 24.41 6.58
C THR A 202 -10.76 24.07 6.47
N VAL A 203 -10.38 23.44 5.37
CA VAL A 203 -8.99 23.25 4.95
C VAL A 203 -8.85 23.94 3.59
N ASN A 204 -7.90 24.87 3.46
CA ASN A 204 -7.74 25.71 2.28
C ASN A 204 -9.07 26.40 1.87
N GLY A 205 -9.82 26.91 2.86
CA GLY A 205 -11.12 27.57 2.67
C GLY A 205 -12.28 26.65 2.28
N GLY A 206 -12.04 25.37 2.04
CA GLY A 206 -13.06 24.38 1.69
C GLY A 206 -13.48 23.52 2.90
N THR A 207 -14.78 23.26 3.06
CA THR A 207 -15.27 22.35 4.11
C THR A 207 -15.10 20.86 3.75
N GLY A 208 -14.87 20.56 2.47
CA GLY A 208 -14.71 19.20 1.94
C GLY A 208 -13.27 18.83 1.58
N SER A 209 -12.29 19.62 2.02
CA SER A 209 -10.87 19.45 1.68
C SER A 209 -10.08 18.79 2.80
N GLY A 210 -8.89 18.28 2.48
CA GLY A 210 -7.94 17.70 3.42
C GLY A 210 -6.53 18.23 3.13
N TRP A 211 -5.64 18.04 4.10
CA TRP A 211 -4.23 18.33 3.93
C TRP A 211 -3.36 17.47 4.86
N SER A 212 -2.28 16.93 4.31
CA SER A 212 -1.27 16.16 5.01
C SER A 212 0.08 16.86 4.94
N ASN A 213 0.85 16.80 6.02
CA ASN A 213 2.22 17.31 6.02
C ASN A 213 3.26 16.29 5.55
N PHE A 214 2.83 15.23 4.85
CA PHE A 214 3.68 14.07 4.53
C PHE A 214 4.30 13.42 5.77
N GLY A 215 3.67 13.60 6.93
CA GLY A 215 4.13 13.13 8.23
C GLY A 215 2.97 12.72 9.13
N ALA A 216 3.14 12.90 10.43
CA ALA A 216 2.21 12.40 11.45
C ALA A 216 0.95 13.25 11.65
N GLN A 217 0.69 14.25 10.80
CA GLN A 217 -0.40 15.21 11.00
C GLN A 217 -1.24 15.39 9.74
N ILE A 218 -2.56 15.34 9.93
CA ILE A 218 -3.55 15.51 8.87
C ILE A 218 -4.62 16.48 9.36
N ALA A 219 -5.02 17.43 8.52
CA ALA A 219 -6.18 18.28 8.73
C ALA A 219 -7.30 17.86 7.77
N MET A 220 -8.51 17.70 8.29
CA MET A 220 -9.71 17.30 7.55
C MET A 220 -10.79 18.36 7.73
N GLY A 221 -11.41 18.80 6.62
CA GLY A 221 -12.59 19.66 6.67
C GLY A 221 -13.81 18.89 7.17
N LYS A 222 -14.69 19.58 7.92
CA LYS A 222 -15.86 18.98 8.59
C LYS A 222 -16.88 18.26 7.69
N ASN A 223 -16.87 18.55 6.39
CA ASN A 223 -17.76 18.00 5.36
C ASN A 223 -16.96 17.27 4.25
N SER A 224 -15.75 16.80 4.57
CA SER A 224 -14.98 15.93 3.67
C SER A 224 -15.74 14.66 3.32
N GLY A 225 -15.41 14.04 2.19
CA GLY A 225 -15.88 12.68 1.89
C GLY A 225 -15.10 11.67 2.73
N ASP A 226 -15.74 10.55 3.11
CA ASP A 226 -15.13 9.50 3.92
C ASP A 226 -13.82 8.96 3.31
N GLU A 227 -13.76 8.88 1.98
CA GLU A 227 -12.62 8.40 1.23
C GLU A 227 -11.43 9.38 1.18
N LEU A 228 -11.66 10.66 1.48
CA LEU A 228 -10.61 11.68 1.49
C LEU A 228 -9.57 11.38 2.57
N LEU A 229 -9.96 10.79 3.70
CA LEU A 229 -8.98 10.44 4.73
C LEU A 229 -7.93 9.44 4.20
N SER A 230 -8.33 8.47 3.38
CA SER A 230 -7.39 7.54 2.75
C SER A 230 -6.41 8.24 1.81
N HIS A 231 -6.83 9.34 1.16
CA HIS A 231 -5.96 10.18 0.33
C HIS A 231 -4.89 10.88 1.16
N GLU A 232 -5.31 11.55 2.25
CA GLU A 232 -4.39 12.29 3.11
C GLU A 232 -3.41 11.38 3.85
N ILE A 233 -3.86 10.19 4.26
CA ILE A 233 -2.95 9.18 4.81
C ILE A 233 -2.01 8.65 3.73
N GLY A 234 -2.47 8.53 2.49
CA GLY A 234 -1.60 8.23 1.34
C GLY A 234 -0.40 9.18 1.26
N HIS A 235 -0.60 10.49 1.44
CA HIS A 235 0.50 11.45 1.54
C HIS A 235 1.44 11.20 2.72
N ALA A 236 0.90 10.91 3.91
CA ALA A 236 1.73 10.53 5.06
C ALA A 236 2.56 9.26 4.81
N LEU A 237 2.04 8.36 3.96
CA LEU A 237 2.73 7.16 3.50
C LEU A 237 3.70 7.43 2.35
N SER A 238 4.05 8.69 2.06
CA SER A 238 4.88 9.08 0.91
C SER A 238 4.28 8.64 -0.43
N LEU A 239 2.99 8.87 -0.63
CA LEU A 239 2.38 8.81 -1.95
C LEU A 239 2.11 10.22 -2.46
N THR A 240 2.27 10.42 -3.78
CA THR A 240 1.98 11.70 -4.43
C THR A 240 0.77 11.57 -5.33
N HIS A 241 0.24 12.74 -5.73
CA HIS A 241 -0.85 12.81 -6.70
C HIS A 241 -0.50 12.12 -8.03
N VAL A 242 -1.51 11.47 -8.62
CA VAL A 242 -1.39 10.73 -9.90
C VAL A 242 -2.07 11.43 -11.07
N ASN A 243 -2.52 12.67 -10.89
CA ASN A 243 -3.35 13.41 -11.85
C ASN A 243 -2.76 13.53 -13.27
N ALA A 244 -1.43 13.52 -13.40
CA ALA A 244 -0.75 13.66 -14.68
C ALA A 244 -0.60 12.33 -15.45
N ASP A 245 -0.94 11.20 -14.83
CA ASP A 245 -0.79 9.88 -15.43
C ASP A 245 -2.14 9.35 -15.92
N SER A 246 -2.25 9.18 -17.23
CA SER A 246 -3.46 8.67 -17.90
C SER A 246 -3.81 7.22 -17.54
N ASN A 247 -2.89 6.50 -16.89
CA ASN A 247 -3.16 5.17 -16.35
C ASN A 247 -3.87 5.21 -14.99
N PHE A 248 -4.33 6.36 -14.50
CA PHE A 248 -5.18 6.46 -13.33
C PHE A 248 -6.47 7.22 -13.64
N ASN A 249 -7.54 6.86 -12.95
CA ASN A 249 -8.81 7.58 -12.97
C ASN A 249 -9.07 8.22 -11.60
N THR A 250 -10.25 8.82 -11.43
CA THR A 250 -10.68 9.46 -10.18
C THR A 250 -10.88 8.48 -9.02
N GLU A 251 -10.96 7.18 -9.26
CA GLU A 251 -11.16 6.18 -8.20
C GLU A 251 -9.86 5.80 -7.48
N ASN A 252 -8.68 6.20 -7.99
CA ASN A 252 -7.44 6.01 -7.26
C ASN A 252 -7.38 6.93 -6.02
N ILE A 253 -6.92 6.40 -4.89
CA ILE A 253 -6.84 7.18 -3.64
C ILE A 253 -5.95 8.41 -3.77
N MET A 254 -4.99 8.44 -4.68
CA MET A 254 -4.10 9.60 -4.86
C MET A 254 -4.56 10.56 -5.95
N HIS A 255 -5.75 10.41 -6.52
CA HIS A 255 -6.31 11.45 -7.39
C HIS A 255 -6.69 12.68 -6.56
N SER A 256 -6.19 13.88 -6.89
CA SER A 256 -6.34 15.07 -6.04
C SER A 256 -7.77 15.63 -5.98
N ALA A 257 -8.54 15.49 -7.07
CA ALA A 257 -9.91 15.99 -7.17
C ALA A 257 -10.87 14.82 -7.40
N SER A 258 -11.28 14.15 -6.32
CA SER A 258 -12.20 13.02 -6.37
C SER A 258 -13.06 12.95 -5.11
N SER A 259 -14.25 12.37 -5.25
CA SER A 259 -15.11 11.94 -4.15
C SER A 259 -15.51 10.47 -4.28
N THR A 260 -14.81 9.71 -5.11
CA THR A 260 -15.14 8.31 -5.45
C THR A 260 -13.92 7.41 -5.31
N ARG A 261 -12.96 7.76 -4.47
CA ARG A 261 -11.74 6.99 -4.26
C ARG A 261 -12.06 5.62 -3.66
N GLN A 262 -11.50 4.57 -4.24
CA GLN A 262 -11.76 3.19 -3.88
C GLN A 262 -10.51 2.31 -3.87
N PHE A 263 -9.44 2.70 -4.58
CA PHE A 263 -8.32 1.78 -4.81
C PHE A 263 -6.93 2.41 -4.74
N ALA A 264 -5.92 1.58 -4.50
CA ALA A 264 -4.50 1.90 -4.55
C ALA A 264 -3.76 0.75 -5.21
N THR A 265 -2.83 1.02 -6.12
CA THR A 265 -2.14 -0.03 -6.89
C THR A 265 -1.07 -0.74 -6.07
N GLU A 266 -0.67 -1.95 -6.46
CA GLU A 266 0.46 -2.63 -5.80
C GLU A 266 1.77 -1.82 -5.93
N GLY A 267 1.93 -1.07 -7.04
CA GLY A 267 3.02 -0.10 -7.19
C GLY A 267 2.99 1.04 -6.16
N GLN A 268 1.80 1.54 -5.79
CA GLN A 268 1.63 2.50 -4.70
C GLN A 268 1.86 1.84 -3.33
N LEU A 269 1.31 0.66 -3.09
CA LEU A 269 1.54 -0.10 -1.86
C LEU A 269 3.03 -0.36 -1.60
N PHE A 270 3.76 -0.75 -2.64
CA PHE A 270 5.20 -0.96 -2.56
C PHE A 270 5.92 0.30 -2.06
N ARG A 271 5.61 1.46 -2.66
CA ARG A 271 6.17 2.76 -2.24
C ARG A 271 5.75 3.12 -0.82
N ALA A 272 4.47 2.96 -0.50
CA ALA A 272 3.95 3.28 0.83
C ALA A 272 4.68 2.52 1.95
N HIS A 273 5.10 1.29 1.67
CA HIS A 273 5.79 0.43 2.63
C HIS A 273 7.31 0.56 2.61
N LEU A 274 7.93 0.74 1.45
CA LEU A 274 9.39 0.68 1.34
C LEU A 274 10.05 2.06 1.27
N THR A 275 9.33 3.14 0.90
CA THR A 275 9.92 4.47 0.86
C THR A 275 10.40 4.88 2.26
N PRO A 276 11.69 5.23 2.44
CA PRO A 276 12.23 5.55 3.77
C PRO A 276 11.48 6.65 4.50
N ALA A 277 10.93 7.63 3.77
CA ALA A 277 10.19 8.77 4.31
C ALA A 277 8.74 8.45 4.73
N SER A 278 8.18 7.29 4.37
CA SER A 278 6.82 6.91 4.79
C SER A 278 6.72 6.87 6.31
N ILE A 279 5.60 7.33 6.88
CA ILE A 279 5.36 7.23 8.34
C ILE A 279 5.50 5.80 8.87
N LEU A 280 5.26 4.78 8.05
CA LEU A 280 5.51 3.38 8.44
C LEU A 280 6.96 3.15 8.86
N ASN A 281 7.90 3.80 8.17
CA ASN A 281 9.33 3.64 8.41
C ASN A 281 9.85 4.71 9.38
N VAL A 282 9.53 5.99 9.17
CA VAL A 282 10.09 7.08 10.02
C VAL A 282 9.48 7.16 11.41
N LEU A 283 8.17 6.92 11.54
CA LEU A 283 7.44 7.10 12.81
C LEU A 283 7.29 5.78 13.55
N TYR A 284 6.91 4.72 12.83
CA TYR A 284 6.59 3.43 13.44
C TYR A 284 7.74 2.43 13.40
N ASN A 285 8.82 2.73 12.66
CA ASN A 285 9.93 1.80 12.44
C ASN A 285 9.43 0.38 12.12
N ALA A 286 8.44 0.28 11.23
CA ALA A 286 7.70 -0.96 10.99
C ALA A 286 8.55 -2.03 10.27
N ARG A 287 9.72 -1.65 9.75
CA ARG A 287 10.63 -2.49 8.96
C ARG A 287 12.08 -2.45 9.50
N PRO A 288 12.31 -2.75 10.79
CA PRO A 288 13.63 -2.60 11.37
C PRO A 288 14.60 -3.63 10.76
N GLY A 289 15.70 -3.15 10.16
CA GLY A 289 16.71 -4.00 9.52
C GLY A 289 16.29 -4.63 8.20
N GLU A 290 15.11 -4.30 7.70
CA GLU A 290 14.65 -4.70 6.37
C GLU A 290 14.96 -3.65 5.33
N LEU A 291 14.83 -4.03 4.06
CA LEU A 291 15.01 -3.14 2.94
C LEU A 291 13.97 -2.02 2.97
N THR A 292 14.46 -0.78 2.98
CA THR A 292 13.73 0.40 2.49
C THR A 292 14.32 0.82 1.15
N ARG A 293 13.48 1.33 0.25
CA ARG A 293 13.87 1.71 -1.11
C ARG A 293 13.07 2.93 -1.51
N ASP A 294 13.78 3.97 -1.95
CA ASP A 294 13.14 5.14 -2.55
C ASP A 294 12.89 4.87 -4.03
N CYS A 295 11.62 4.90 -4.43
CA CYS A 295 11.18 4.64 -5.79
C CYS A 295 10.50 5.88 -6.34
N SER A 296 11.01 6.40 -7.46
CA SER A 296 10.36 7.53 -8.13
C SER A 296 8.89 7.22 -8.44
N TYR A 297 8.04 8.24 -8.48
CA TYR A 297 6.63 8.12 -8.85
C TYR A 297 6.42 7.96 -10.37
N SER A 298 7.35 7.28 -11.04
CA SER A 298 7.29 7.03 -12.47
C SER A 298 6.29 5.93 -12.80
N ASN A 299 5.62 6.11 -13.93
CA ASN A 299 4.82 5.07 -14.56
C ASN A 299 5.63 4.09 -15.39
N ILE A 300 6.95 4.27 -15.44
CA ILE A 300 7.88 3.33 -16.06
C ILE A 300 8.43 2.45 -14.95
N ALA A 301 8.34 1.13 -15.13
CA ALA A 301 9.00 0.19 -14.25
C ALA A 301 10.51 0.34 -14.43
N THR A 302 11.22 0.62 -13.34
CA THR A 302 12.68 0.75 -13.34
C THR A 302 13.21 -0.19 -12.31
N PHE A 303 14.01 -1.18 -12.68
CA PHE A 303 14.68 -2.06 -11.71
C PHE A 303 15.29 -1.27 -10.54
N PRO A 304 14.96 -1.57 -9.27
CA PRO A 304 14.08 -2.62 -8.73
C PRO A 304 12.70 -2.10 -8.24
N CYS A 305 12.20 -1.02 -8.82
CA CYS A 305 10.95 -0.37 -8.49
C CYS A 305 9.85 -0.71 -9.49
N PRO A 306 8.71 -1.29 -9.04
CA PRO A 306 7.57 -1.49 -9.91
C PRO A 306 7.02 -0.15 -10.40
N ALA A 307 6.44 -0.15 -11.60
CA ALA A 307 5.70 1.00 -12.11
C ALA A 307 4.61 1.43 -11.11
N ILE A 308 4.36 2.72 -10.95
CA ILE A 308 3.38 3.19 -9.95
C ILE A 308 1.97 2.64 -10.22
N GLN A 309 1.58 2.44 -11.49
CA GLN A 309 0.29 1.89 -11.91
C GLN A 309 0.24 0.35 -11.93
N LYS A 310 1.28 -0.33 -11.45
CA LYS A 310 1.38 -1.79 -11.50
C LYS A 310 0.23 -2.43 -10.71
N ARG A 311 -0.51 -3.33 -11.36
CA ARG A 311 -1.71 -4.00 -10.84
C ARG A 311 -1.63 -5.51 -10.98
N LEU A 312 -1.68 -6.20 -9.84
CA LEU A 312 -1.75 -7.67 -9.81
C LEU A 312 -3.18 -8.16 -10.01
N TRP A 313 -4.11 -7.67 -9.19
CA TRP A 313 -5.53 -8.01 -9.30
C TRP A 313 -6.25 -6.97 -10.16
N ALA A 314 -7.08 -7.45 -11.07
CA ALA A 314 -8.00 -6.60 -11.80
C ALA A 314 -9.21 -6.30 -10.90
N ASP A 315 -9.61 -5.05 -10.86
CA ASP A 315 -10.90 -4.63 -10.31
C ASP A 315 -11.83 -4.26 -11.48
N ASP A 316 -13.15 -4.31 -11.31
CA ASP A 316 -14.17 -4.22 -12.39
C ASP A 316 -14.07 -2.99 -13.34
N GLY A 317 -13.18 -2.03 -13.05
CA GLY A 317 -12.82 -0.90 -13.93
C GLY A 317 -11.32 -0.75 -14.27
N PHE A 318 -10.42 -1.54 -13.66
CA PHE A 318 -8.96 -1.41 -13.81
C PHE A 318 -8.30 -2.77 -14.06
N PRO A 319 -7.79 -3.05 -15.28
CA PRO A 319 -7.21 -4.35 -15.59
C PRO A 319 -5.85 -4.55 -14.91
N ALA A 320 -5.54 -5.80 -14.57
CA ALA A 320 -4.18 -6.19 -14.20
C ALA A 320 -3.20 -5.91 -15.35
N ASN A 321 -1.98 -5.49 -15.03
CA ASN A 321 -0.94 -5.10 -16.00
C ASN A 321 0.48 -5.52 -15.57
#